data_AF-A0A7V0UKB0-F1
#
_entry.id   AF-A0A7V0UKB0-F1
#
_cell.length_a   1.000
_cell.length_b   1.000
_cell.length_c   1.000
_cell.angle_alpha   90.00
_cell.angle_beta   90.00
_cell.angle_gamma   90.00
#
_symmetry.space_group_name_H-M   'P 1'
#
loop_
_entity.id
_entity.type
_entity.pdbx_description
1 polymer ?
#
loop_
_entity_poly.entity_id
_entity_poly.type
_entity_poly.pdbx_seq_one_letter_code
_entity_poly.pdbx_strand_id
1 'polypeptide(L)' 'MRRYTGLVKGNPSEIIQRMRTTLDLFELGEKMLRQRLRRERPEDSDNEIEEAVHAWRTTKHNADPGDAPGRLRRWPSS' A
#
# COMPACT_ATOMS: atom_id res chain seq x y z
N MET A 1 33.29 -4.68 -11.67
CA MET A 1 32.05 -5.18 -11.00
C MET A 1 31.82 -4.40 -9.72
N ARG A 2 30.89 -3.44 -9.72
CA ARG A 2 30.58 -2.60 -8.55
C ARG A 2 29.51 -3.31 -7.73
N ARG A 3 29.86 -3.81 -6.54
CA ARG A 3 28.90 -4.39 -5.60
C ARG A 3 27.97 -3.28 -5.12
N TYR A 4 26.68 -3.40 -5.37
CA TYR A 4 25.63 -2.61 -4.70
C TYR A 4 25.49 -3.10 -3.25
N THR A 5 26.54 -2.94 -2.45
CA THR A 5 26.50 -3.09 -1.00
C THR A 5 26.28 -1.72 -0.41
N GLY A 6 25.07 -1.20 -0.58
CA GLY A 6 24.67 0.10 -0.05
C GLY A 6 23.18 0.11 0.21
N LEU A 7 22.82 0.30 1.48
CA LEU A 7 21.50 0.72 1.98
C LEU A 7 20.45 -0.36 2.24
N VAL A 8 20.76 -1.29 3.14
CA VAL A 8 19.85 -1.49 4.27
C VAL A 8 20.65 -1.24 5.55
N LYS A 9 20.68 0.01 6.02
CA LYS A 9 21.16 0.31 7.37
C LYS A 9 20.06 -0.12 8.34
N GLY A 10 20.27 -1.23 9.04
CA GLY A 10 19.39 -1.73 10.09
C GLY A 10 19.79 -3.14 10.50
N ASN A 11 19.73 -3.45 11.79
CA ASN A 11 19.88 -4.83 12.26
C ASN A 11 18.76 -5.68 11.62
N PRO A 12 19.03 -6.90 11.10
CA PRO A 12 18.00 -7.77 10.53
C PRO A 12 16.73 -7.90 11.40
N SER A 13 16.90 -7.93 12.72
CA SER A 13 15.77 -7.95 13.66
C SER A 13 14.92 -6.68 13.61
N GLU A 14 15.54 -5.50 13.52
CA GLU A 14 14.84 -4.21 13.40
C GLU A 14 14.04 -4.12 12.11
N ILE A 15 14.60 -4.63 11.00
CA ILE A 15 13.90 -4.66 9.70
C ILE A 15 12.66 -5.55 9.79
N ILE A 16 12.79 -6.73 10.40
CA ILE A 16 11.66 -7.66 10.60
C ILE A 16 10.58 -7.01 11.48
N GLN A 17 10.96 -6.38 12.57
CA GLN A 17 10.00 -5.71 13.47
C GLN A 17 9.29 -4.54 12.79
N ARG A 18 10.03 -3.73 12.01
CA ARG A 18 9.44 -2.66 11.22
C ARG A 18 8.45 -3.21 10.20
N MET A 19 8.80 -4.27 9.49
CA MET A 19 7.89 -4.90 8.52
C MET A 19 6.62 -5.42 9.18
N ARG A 20 6.73 -6.11 10.33
CA ARG A 20 5.56 -6.56 11.09
C ARG A 20 4.68 -5.39 11.49
N THR A 21 5.27 -4.36 12.08
CA THR A 21 4.56 -3.14 12.48
C THR A 21 3.84 -2.50 11.30
N THR A 22 4.48 -2.43 10.12
CA THR A 22 3.84 -1.89 8.92
C THR A 22 2.61 -2.71 8.51
N LEU A 23 2.69 -4.03 8.56
CA LEU A 23 1.56 -4.91 8.23
C LEU A 23 0.43 -4.76 9.26
N ASP A 24 0.76 -4.69 10.55
CA ASP A 24 -0.22 -4.48 11.62
C ASP A 24 -0.95 -3.15 11.45
N LEU A 25 -0.22 -2.08 11.12
CA LEU A 25 -0.79 -0.76 10.85
C LEU A 25 -1.64 -0.74 9.58
N PHE A 26 -1.25 -1.49 8.55
CA PHE A 26 -2.04 -1.64 7.33
C PHE A 26 -3.38 -2.31 7.63
N GLU A 27 -3.37 -3.45 8.33
CA GLU A 27 -4.60 -4.16 8.73
C GLU A 27 -5.51 -3.29 9.62
N LEU A 28 -4.92 -2.56 10.56
CA LEU A 28 -5.67 -1.61 11.39
C LEU A 28 -6.31 -0.52 10.55
N GLY A 29 -5.57 0.06 9.60
CA GLY A 29 -6.06 1.09 8.68
C GLY A 29 -7.26 0.62 7.88
N GLU A 30 -7.27 -0.62 7.39
CA GLU A 30 -8.42 -1.17 6.68
C GLU A 30 -9.65 -1.36 7.56
N LYS A 31 -9.48 -1.82 8.81
CA LYS A 31 -10.59 -1.94 9.76
C LYS A 31 -11.22 -0.58 10.04
N MET A 32 -10.39 0.44 10.23
CA MET A 32 -10.84 1.81 10.43
C MET A 32 -11.55 2.36 9.18
N LEU A 33 -11.03 2.09 7.99
CA LEU A 33 -11.65 2.51 6.73
C LEU A 33 -13.04 1.87 6.56
N ARG A 34 -13.18 0.56 6.78
CA ARG A 34 -14.48 -0.13 6.73
C ARG A 34 -15.48 0.50 7.70
N GLN A 35 -15.06 0.75 8.94
CA GLN A 35 -15.92 1.37 9.94
C GLN A 35 -16.32 2.80 9.55
N ARG A 36 -15.39 3.57 8.97
CA ARG A 36 -15.68 4.90 8.44
C ARG A 36 -16.70 4.84 7.31
N LEU A 37 -16.51 3.96 6.32
CA LEU A 37 -17.41 3.81 5.18
C LEU A 37 -18.82 3.44 5.63
N ARG A 38 -18.97 2.48 6.57
CA ARG A 38 -20.27 2.13 7.14
C ARG A 38 -20.98 3.29 7.87
N ARG A 39 -20.21 4.22 8.44
CA ARG A 39 -20.77 5.43 9.08
C ARG A 39 -21.18 6.49 8.07
N GLU A 40 -20.41 6.64 6.99
CA GLU A 40 -20.65 7.64 5.95
C GLU A 40 -21.72 7.19 4.95
N ARG A 41 -21.90 5.87 4.78
CA ARG A 41 -22.79 5.23 3.81
C ARG A 41 -23.54 4.07 4.48
N PRO A 42 -24.51 4.38 5.37
CA PRO A 42 -25.21 3.34 6.13
C PRO A 42 -26.10 2.43 5.27
N GLU A 43 -26.48 2.89 4.07
CA GLU A 43 -27.26 2.14 3.08
C GLU A 43 -26.42 1.19 2.21
N ASP A 44 -25.10 1.34 2.17
CA ASP A 44 -24.23 0.46 1.38
C ASP A 44 -24.29 -0.97 1.97
N SER A 45 -24.47 -1.94 1.10
CA SER A 45 -24.28 -3.36 1.42
C SER A 45 -22.83 -3.67 1.76
N ASP A 46 -22.59 -4.78 2.45
CA ASP A 46 -21.22 -5.21 2.76
C ASP A 46 -20.36 -5.40 1.49
N ASN A 47 -20.96 -5.78 0.36
CA ASN A 47 -20.25 -5.90 -0.91
C ASN A 47 -19.79 -4.53 -1.45
N GLU A 48 -20.65 -3.52 -1.40
CA GLU A 48 -20.32 -2.15 -1.83
C GLU A 48 -19.23 -1.54 -0.95
N ILE A 49 -19.25 -1.84 0.36
CA ILE A 49 -18.18 -1.45 1.28
C ILE A 49 -16.85 -2.11 0.90
N GLU A 50 -16.82 -3.42 0.62
CA GLU A 50 -15.58 -4.09 0.21
C GLU A 50 -15.07 -3.63 -1.17
N GLU A 51 -15.96 -3.29 -2.11
CA GLU A 51 -15.59 -2.66 -3.38
C GLU A 51 -14.93 -1.30 -3.16
N ALA A 52 -15.46 -0.48 -2.25
CA ALA A 52 -14.86 0.81 -1.90
C ALA A 52 -13.50 0.65 -1.20
N VAL A 53 -13.34 -0.36 -0.34
CA VAL A 53 -12.03 -0.71 0.25
C VAL A 53 -11.04 -1.16 -0.82
N HIS A 54 -11.49 -1.99 -1.77
CA HIS A 54 -10.67 -2.41 -2.90
C HIS A 54 -10.25 -1.22 -3.78
N ALA A 55 -11.18 -0.30 -4.07
CA ALA A 55 -10.87 0.92 -4.78
C ALA A 55 -9.80 1.73 -4.04
N TRP A 56 -9.92 1.91 -2.72
CA TRP A 56 -8.91 2.61 -1.91
C TRP A 56 -7.52 1.93 -1.95
N ARG A 57 -7.45 0.60 -1.88
CA ARG A 57 -6.17 -0.14 -1.98
C ARG A 57 -5.48 0.07 -3.32
N THR A 58 -6.27 0.22 -4.38
CA THR A 58 -5.77 0.31 -5.77
C THR A 58 -5.56 1.74 -6.24
N THR A 59 -6.21 2.72 -5.60
CA THR A 59 -5.99 4.15 -5.85
C THR A 59 -4.94 4.71 -4.90
N LYS A 60 -3.75 4.96 -5.42
CA LYS A 60 -2.70 5.68 -4.69
C LYS A 60 -2.93 7.18 -4.81
N HIS A 61 -3.45 7.79 -3.75
CA HIS A 61 -3.52 9.26 -3.65
C HIS A 61 -2.08 9.81 -3.63
N ASN A 62 -1.74 10.66 -4.60
CA ASN A 62 -0.41 11.29 -4.81
C ASN A 62 0.70 10.38 -5.38
N ALA A 63 0.35 9.32 -6.12
CA ALA A 63 1.35 8.62 -6.92
C ALA A 63 1.81 9.49 -8.09
N ASP A 64 3.12 9.67 -8.26
CA ASP A 64 3.63 10.11 -9.55
C ASP A 64 3.29 9.04 -10.62
N PRO A 65 2.98 9.45 -11.87
CA PRO A 65 2.76 8.52 -12.96
C PRO A 65 3.94 7.54 -13.09
N GLY A 66 3.67 6.23 -12.98
CA GLY A 66 4.69 5.17 -12.98
C GLY A 66 4.90 4.46 -11.64
N ASP A 67 4.22 4.90 -10.59
CA ASP A 67 4.30 4.34 -9.23
C ASP A 67 3.04 3.50 -8.85
N ALA A 68 2.25 3.13 -9.86
CA ALA A 68 1.02 2.34 -9.82
C ALA A 68 0.99 1.38 -11.03
N PRO A 69 0.21 0.28 -11.03
CA PRO A 69 0.32 -0.76 -12.04
C PRO A 69 -0.03 -0.27 -13.46
N GLY A 70 0.99 -0.32 -14.32
CA GLY A 70 0.99 -0.04 -15.76
C GLY A 70 2.25 -0.64 -16.39
N ARG A 71 2.32 -0.81 -17.72
CA ARG A 71 3.53 -1.38 -18.36
C ARG A 71 4.71 -0.42 -18.21
N LEU A 72 5.81 -0.96 -17.65
CA LEU A 72 7.11 -0.31 -17.57
C LEU A 72 7.54 0.22 -18.95
N ARG A 73 7.75 1.54 -19.02
CA ARG A 73 8.50 2.16 -20.12
C ARG A 73 9.99 1.86 -19.91
N ARG A 74 10.70 1.47 -20.96
CA ARG A 74 12.12 1.10 -20.85
C ARG A 74 12.97 2.36 -20.68
N TRP A 75 13.72 2.43 -19.58
CA TRP A 75 14.79 3.40 -19.36
C TRP A 75 16.12 2.66 -19.10
N PRO A 76 17.23 2.97 -19.80
CA PRO A 76 17.30 3.89 -20.94
C PRO A 76 16.54 3.29 -22.13
N SER A 77 15.80 4.14 -22.83
CA SER A 77 15.39 3.85 -24.20
C SER A 77 16.65 3.96 -25.06
N SER A 78 17.02 2.86 -25.72
CA SER A 78 17.94 2.93 -26.86
C SER A 78 17.45 3.95 -27.88
#